data_AF-A0A2G6DXR4-F1
#
_entry.id   AF-A0A2G6DXR4-F1
#
_cell.length_a   1.000
_cell.length_b   1.000
_cell.length_c   1.000
_cell.angle_alpha   90.00
_cell.angle_beta   90.00
_cell.angle_gamma   90.00
#
_symmetry.space_group_name_H-M   'P 1'
#
loop_
_entity.id
_entity.type
_entity.pdbx_description
1 polymer ?
#
loop_
_entity_poly.entity_id
_entity_poly.type
_entity_poly.pdbx_seq_one_letter_code
_entity_poly.pdbx_strand_id
1 'polypeptide(L)'
;MTATLAAPQNPASGPPGEDIHHRQRNAMRTVAVRGLRAHKGRFFLTLLSVVLGTAFVCGSYVFTDTMRSSFNSVVDGSLANIDVQVIGDGDASPGVPLSYVEQLRSVDGVYAVEPATEGPVSLIGSDGKAIASGGAPVSGFAWNEGRNSTSATAGIVEGRAPRAENEIVLNTSAAEKAELQVGDDTKVLLPKAGLVPVTLVGTYDVDFSVGGFVGVALTPERAMAEFTDGTYVSSIGVRAADDSGLTESQLLERVKADGLPDGVTAQTGEQTREEEKTQIADAMNFVTTLFMVFASIALVVGSFIIANTFSMVVAQRLRELALLRALGASRRQVSRSVLVEGVIVGLTGSLMGLALGFGLAMGLLTLINNMFGSSLPLDDVRITPAGTLATLGVGLVVTLVAAYGPARRAARTAPVEAMRGEFATPRLSVWRRLVPGLALLAAGIGLTAYSMNQESLQLLGVGGLLVLFSVLMISPFIAPTVMGVFRPLTRWGP
;
A
#
# COMPACT_ATOMS: atom_id res chain seq x y z
N MET A 1 49.68 78.17 -1.61
CA MET A 1 49.70 76.82 -1.01
C MET A 1 48.25 76.37 -0.88
N THR A 2 47.68 75.85 -1.97
CA THR A 2 47.49 74.41 -2.25
C THR A 2 46.33 73.79 -1.47
N ALA A 3 45.37 73.30 -2.25
CA ALA A 3 44.51 72.13 -2.05
C ALA A 3 43.02 72.41 -1.76
N THR A 4 42.03 71.72 -2.30
CA THR A 4 41.84 70.85 -3.48
C THR A 4 40.31 70.72 -3.60
N LEU A 5 39.74 70.94 -4.79
CA LEU A 5 38.32 70.70 -5.07
C LEU A 5 38.01 69.19 -5.01
N ALA A 6 37.06 68.79 -4.17
CA ALA A 6 36.49 67.44 -4.18
C ALA A 6 35.14 67.47 -4.92
N ALA A 7 35.10 66.85 -6.10
CA ALA A 7 33.87 66.54 -6.83
C ALA A 7 33.13 65.36 -6.15
N PRO A 8 31.80 65.33 -6.14
CA PRO A 8 31.05 64.18 -5.64
C PRO A 8 31.21 62.99 -6.58
N GLN A 9 31.68 61.87 -6.04
CA GLN A 9 31.78 60.59 -6.74
C GLN A 9 30.40 60.00 -6.98
N ASN A 10 30.10 59.73 -8.25
CA ASN A 10 28.95 58.97 -8.69
C ASN A 10 29.20 57.47 -8.42
N PRO A 11 28.40 56.76 -7.60
CA PRO A 11 28.56 55.34 -7.41
C PRO A 11 28.06 54.58 -8.64
N ALA A 12 29.03 54.11 -9.42
CA ALA A 12 29.06 52.88 -10.21
C ALA A 12 27.71 52.29 -10.68
N SER A 13 27.48 52.47 -11.97
CA SER A 13 26.63 51.65 -12.82
C SER A 13 27.05 50.17 -12.79
N GLY A 14 26.35 49.34 -12.02
CA GLY A 14 26.31 47.89 -12.23
C GLY A 14 25.55 47.52 -13.51
N PRO A 15 25.76 46.34 -14.10
CA PRO A 15 25.19 45.97 -15.39
C PRO A 15 23.64 46.03 -15.36
N PRO A 16 22.96 46.66 -16.35
CA PRO A 16 21.53 46.99 -16.26
C PRO A 16 20.55 45.81 -16.26
N GLY A 17 21.04 44.56 -16.31
CA GLY A 17 20.22 43.37 -16.54
C GLY A 17 19.82 42.57 -15.29
N GLU A 18 20.65 42.57 -14.25
CA GLU A 18 20.46 41.65 -13.11
C GLU A 18 19.35 42.12 -12.15
N ASP A 19 19.24 43.44 -11.93
CA ASP A 19 18.32 44.03 -10.96
C ASP A 19 16.85 44.03 -11.48
N ILE A 20 16.66 44.07 -12.80
CA ILE A 20 15.33 44.03 -13.45
C ILE A 20 14.72 42.62 -13.35
N HIS A 21 15.53 41.58 -13.58
CA HIS A 21 15.08 40.20 -13.46
C HIS A 21 14.70 39.83 -12.01
N HIS A 22 15.45 40.34 -11.03
CA HIS A 22 15.13 40.13 -9.60
C HIS A 22 13.86 40.89 -9.16
N ARG A 23 13.68 42.15 -9.58
CA ARG A 23 12.48 42.94 -9.23
C ARG A 23 11.21 42.44 -9.92
N GLN A 24 11.28 42.03 -11.20
CA GLN A 24 10.13 41.40 -11.88
C GLN A 24 9.72 40.08 -11.22
N ARG A 25 10.69 39.26 -10.78
CA ARG A 25 10.43 37.98 -10.09
C ARG A 25 9.75 38.20 -8.72
N ASN A 26 10.14 39.25 -7.99
CA ASN A 26 9.53 39.60 -6.70
C ASN A 26 8.15 40.28 -6.84
N ALA A 27 7.96 41.11 -7.86
CA ALA A 27 6.67 41.71 -8.17
C ALA A 27 5.64 40.65 -8.60
N MET A 28 6.03 39.72 -9.50
CA MET A 28 5.17 38.59 -9.88
C MET A 28 4.84 37.68 -8.69
N ARG A 29 5.78 37.42 -7.78
CA ARG A 29 5.52 36.68 -6.53
C ARG A 29 4.48 37.37 -5.65
N THR A 30 4.58 38.69 -5.49
CA THR A 30 3.67 39.47 -4.63
C THR A 30 2.25 39.53 -5.20
N VAL A 31 2.13 39.62 -6.53
CA VAL A 31 0.85 39.57 -7.24
C VAL A 31 0.24 38.17 -7.16
N ALA A 32 1.04 37.11 -7.31
CA ALA A 32 0.59 35.73 -7.13
C ALA A 32 0.02 35.49 -5.72
N VAL A 33 0.70 35.94 -4.68
CA VAL A 33 0.25 35.80 -3.27
C VAL A 33 -1.02 36.59 -2.99
N ARG A 34 -1.19 37.80 -3.56
CA ARG A 34 -2.44 38.58 -3.42
C ARG A 34 -3.62 37.95 -4.16
N GLY A 35 -3.40 37.35 -5.34
CA GLY A 35 -4.42 36.61 -6.08
C GLY A 35 -4.98 35.41 -5.32
N LEU A 36 -4.11 34.68 -4.61
CA LEU A 36 -4.51 33.55 -3.74
C LEU A 36 -5.46 33.98 -2.61
N ARG A 37 -5.29 35.20 -2.09
CA ARG A 37 -6.08 35.72 -0.96
C ARG A 37 -7.50 36.18 -1.35
N ALA A 38 -7.75 36.50 -2.62
CA ALA A 38 -9.07 36.92 -3.10
C ALA A 38 -10.05 35.75 -3.36
N HIS A 39 -9.54 34.53 -3.54
CA HIS A 39 -10.33 33.34 -3.88
C HIS A 39 -9.98 32.11 -3.02
N LYS A 40 -9.83 32.31 -1.70
CA LYS A 40 -9.36 31.31 -0.73
C LYS A 40 -10.11 29.97 -0.81
N GLY A 41 -11.44 29.98 -0.94
CA GLY A 41 -12.24 28.75 -0.94
C GLY A 41 -11.97 27.85 -2.15
N ARG A 42 -11.83 28.41 -3.35
CA ARG A 42 -11.60 27.61 -4.57
C ARG A 42 -10.14 27.15 -4.71
N PHE A 43 -9.20 27.99 -4.30
CA PHE A 43 -7.81 27.59 -4.21
C PHE A 43 -7.63 26.46 -3.19
N PHE A 44 -8.31 26.56 -2.05
CA PHE A 44 -8.37 25.49 -1.05
C PHE A 44 -8.95 24.20 -1.63
N LEU A 45 -10.09 24.24 -2.33
CA LEU A 45 -10.68 23.04 -2.97
C LEU A 45 -9.75 22.38 -4.00
N THR A 46 -8.99 23.18 -4.75
CA THR A 46 -8.02 22.68 -5.73
C THR A 46 -6.84 22.01 -5.04
N LEU A 47 -6.29 22.66 -4.02
CA LEU A 47 -5.22 22.11 -3.21
C LEU A 47 -5.69 20.83 -2.51
N LEU A 48 -6.88 20.85 -1.90
CA LEU A 48 -7.49 19.71 -1.23
C LEU A 48 -7.68 18.53 -2.17
N SER A 49 -8.07 18.79 -3.44
CA SER A 49 -8.20 17.72 -4.44
C SER A 49 -6.86 17.02 -4.71
N VAL A 50 -5.77 17.78 -4.84
CA VAL A 50 -4.41 17.21 -4.99
C VAL A 50 -4.01 16.47 -3.73
N VAL A 51 -4.23 17.08 -2.56
CA VAL A 51 -3.90 16.50 -1.24
C VAL A 51 -4.59 15.17 -1.03
N LEU A 52 -5.91 15.08 -1.26
CA LEU A 52 -6.67 13.84 -1.07
C LEU A 52 -6.23 12.75 -2.04
N GLY A 53 -6.03 13.08 -3.32
CA GLY A 53 -5.57 12.11 -4.32
C GLY A 53 -4.18 11.56 -4.00
N THR A 54 -3.24 12.44 -3.63
CA THR A 54 -1.87 12.03 -3.27
C THR A 54 -1.77 11.39 -1.89
N ALA A 55 -2.63 11.78 -0.94
CA ALA A 55 -2.76 11.09 0.35
C ALA A 55 -3.23 9.65 0.16
N PHE A 56 -4.16 9.42 -0.75
CA PHE A 56 -4.62 8.07 -1.05
C PHE A 56 -3.52 7.21 -1.70
N VAL A 57 -2.76 7.77 -2.66
CA VAL A 57 -1.59 7.09 -3.25
C VAL A 57 -0.54 6.76 -2.18
N CYS A 58 -0.15 7.76 -1.37
CA CYS A 58 0.85 7.58 -0.33
C CYS A 58 0.40 6.58 0.73
N GLY A 59 -0.84 6.73 1.23
CA GLY A 59 -1.41 5.84 2.23
C GLY A 59 -1.48 4.40 1.72
N SER A 60 -1.82 4.20 0.44
CA SER A 60 -1.81 2.88 -0.18
C SER A 60 -0.42 2.25 -0.17
N TYR A 61 0.62 2.99 -0.57
CA TYR A 61 1.99 2.45 -0.56
C TYR A 61 2.46 2.15 0.86
N VAL A 62 2.29 3.08 1.79
CA VAL A 62 2.72 2.90 3.20
C VAL A 62 2.01 1.69 3.81
N PHE A 63 0.70 1.55 3.58
CA PHE A 63 -0.06 0.41 4.08
C PHE A 63 0.44 -0.92 3.51
N THR A 64 0.55 -1.05 2.18
CA THR A 64 1.01 -2.30 1.57
C THR A 64 2.45 -2.61 1.94
N ASP A 65 3.36 -1.64 1.87
CA ASP A 65 4.78 -1.86 2.15
C ASP A 65 4.99 -2.31 3.60
N THR A 66 4.25 -1.70 4.55
CA THR A 66 4.28 -2.10 5.96
C THR A 66 3.74 -3.52 6.14
N MET A 67 2.59 -3.83 5.53
CA MET A 67 2.02 -5.19 5.59
C MET A 67 2.98 -6.23 5.01
N ARG A 68 3.57 -5.97 3.83
CA ARG A 68 4.54 -6.86 3.19
C ARG A 68 5.78 -7.06 4.05
N SER A 69 6.34 -5.98 4.63
CA SER A 69 7.49 -6.08 5.55
C SER A 69 7.16 -6.94 6.76
N SER A 70 6.00 -6.71 7.37
CA SER A 70 5.52 -7.49 8.51
C SER A 70 5.40 -8.97 8.14
N PHE A 71 4.72 -9.31 7.04
CA PHE A 71 4.62 -10.70 6.57
C PHE A 71 5.97 -11.33 6.25
N ASN A 72 6.86 -10.62 5.56
CA ASN A 72 8.20 -11.11 5.26
C ASN A 72 8.98 -11.42 6.54
N SER A 73 8.84 -10.59 7.59
CA SER A 73 9.46 -10.86 8.89
C SER A 73 8.89 -12.11 9.58
N VAL A 74 7.62 -12.45 9.34
CA VAL A 74 7.02 -13.69 9.83
C VAL A 74 7.65 -14.89 9.15
N VAL A 75 7.70 -14.87 7.82
CA VAL A 75 8.26 -15.96 7.01
C VAL A 75 9.75 -16.15 7.33
N ASP A 76 10.49 -15.04 7.42
CA ASP A 76 11.91 -15.07 7.78
C ASP A 76 12.13 -15.60 9.20
N GLY A 77 11.25 -15.27 10.15
CA GLY A 77 11.30 -15.77 11.51
C GLY A 77 10.88 -17.24 11.63
N SER A 78 9.72 -17.62 11.09
CA SER A 78 9.15 -18.97 11.23
C SER A 78 9.99 -20.04 10.52
N LEU A 79 10.67 -19.68 9.43
CA LEU A 79 11.51 -20.59 8.64
C LEU A 79 13.01 -20.32 8.81
N ALA A 80 13.42 -19.53 9.82
CA ALA A 80 14.83 -19.13 10.02
C ALA A 80 15.79 -20.32 10.14
N ASN A 81 15.32 -21.38 10.79
CA ASN A 81 16.11 -22.55 11.19
C ASN A 81 15.82 -23.78 10.31
N ILE A 82 15.15 -23.60 9.18
CA ILE A 82 14.89 -24.66 8.21
C ILE A 82 15.86 -24.46 7.04
N ASP A 83 16.79 -25.39 6.86
CA ASP A 83 17.79 -25.36 5.79
C ASP A 83 17.29 -26.07 4.53
N VAL A 84 16.48 -27.12 4.71
CA VAL A 84 15.82 -27.86 3.64
C VAL A 84 14.39 -28.14 4.05
N GLN A 85 13.45 -27.88 3.16
CA GLN A 85 12.05 -28.27 3.32
C GLN A 85 11.71 -29.37 2.32
N VAL A 86 11.10 -30.43 2.83
CA VAL A 86 10.54 -31.54 2.03
C VAL A 86 9.03 -31.36 2.00
N ILE A 87 8.44 -31.33 0.82
CA ILE A 87 7.02 -31.02 0.58
C ILE A 87 6.40 -32.00 -0.41
N GLY A 88 5.08 -32.17 -0.37
CA GLY A 88 4.34 -32.93 -1.38
C GLY A 88 4.43 -32.27 -2.76
N ASP A 89 4.56 -33.08 -3.82
CA ASP A 89 4.61 -32.62 -5.21
C ASP A 89 3.20 -32.29 -5.73
N GLY A 90 2.81 -31.02 -5.60
CA GLY A 90 1.55 -30.47 -6.12
C GLY A 90 0.29 -30.80 -5.30
N ASP A 91 -0.83 -30.17 -5.69
CA ASP A 91 -2.11 -30.19 -4.93
C ASP A 91 -2.76 -31.58 -4.78
N ALA A 92 -2.37 -32.56 -5.60
CA ALA A 92 -2.90 -33.92 -5.55
C ALA A 92 -2.05 -34.87 -4.68
N SER A 93 -0.91 -34.41 -4.17
CA SER A 93 -0.07 -35.20 -3.27
C SER A 93 -0.77 -35.36 -1.92
N PRO A 94 -0.80 -36.58 -1.34
CA PRO A 94 -1.28 -36.76 0.04
C PRO A 94 -0.35 -36.10 1.08
N GLY A 95 0.81 -35.59 0.66
CA GLY A 95 1.84 -35.00 1.51
C GLY A 95 3.06 -35.90 1.63
N VAL A 96 3.94 -35.57 2.58
CA VAL A 96 5.15 -36.34 2.86
C VAL A 96 4.84 -37.45 3.86
N PRO A 97 5.19 -38.72 3.59
CA PRO A 97 4.98 -39.82 4.52
C PRO A 97 5.74 -39.62 5.84
N LEU A 98 5.07 -39.80 6.98
CA LEU A 98 5.71 -39.72 8.31
C LEU A 98 6.81 -40.76 8.51
N SER A 99 6.73 -41.91 7.83
CA SER A 99 7.80 -42.93 7.85
C SER A 99 9.14 -42.40 7.31
N TYR A 100 9.12 -41.35 6.48
CA TYR A 100 10.31 -40.72 5.93
C TYR A 100 11.09 -39.88 6.96
N VAL A 101 10.46 -39.50 8.08
CA VAL A 101 11.11 -38.72 9.16
C VAL A 101 12.33 -39.46 9.71
N GLU A 102 12.20 -40.76 10.00
CA GLU A 102 13.32 -41.56 10.53
C GLU A 102 14.44 -41.76 9.51
N GLN A 103 14.09 -41.83 8.23
CA GLN A 103 15.07 -41.90 7.15
C GLN A 103 15.85 -40.58 7.05
N LEU A 104 15.17 -39.44 7.05
CA LEU A 104 15.81 -38.11 7.05
C LEU A 104 16.74 -37.89 8.25
N ARG A 105 16.40 -38.43 9.42
CA ARG A 105 17.26 -38.35 10.63
C ARG A 105 18.59 -39.09 10.48
N SER A 106 18.65 -40.06 9.58
CA SER A 106 19.86 -40.88 9.33
C SER A 106 20.80 -40.26 8.29
N VAL A 107 20.37 -39.21 7.60
CA VAL A 107 21.17 -38.49 6.60
C VAL A 107 22.35 -37.78 7.27
N ASP A 108 23.56 -37.98 6.73
CA ASP A 108 24.77 -37.37 7.26
C ASP A 108 24.71 -35.83 7.23
N GLY A 109 24.99 -35.20 8.37
CA GLY A 109 24.94 -33.75 8.55
C GLY A 109 23.59 -33.20 9.01
N VAL A 110 22.53 -34.04 9.14
CA VAL A 110 21.24 -33.62 9.69
C VAL A 110 21.28 -33.57 11.22
N TYR A 111 20.89 -32.43 11.78
CA TYR A 111 20.75 -32.23 13.22
C TYR A 111 19.31 -32.44 13.70
N ALA A 112 18.35 -31.80 13.03
CA ALA A 112 16.95 -31.90 13.38
C ALA A 112 16.04 -32.15 12.19
N VAL A 113 14.98 -32.92 12.42
CA VAL A 113 13.92 -33.20 11.47
C VAL A 113 12.59 -33.02 12.19
N GLU A 114 11.79 -32.09 11.68
CA GLU A 114 10.51 -31.70 12.26
C GLU A 114 9.39 -31.85 11.24
N PRO A 115 8.48 -32.82 11.41
CA PRO A 115 7.28 -32.90 10.58
C PRO A 115 6.32 -31.75 10.94
N ALA A 116 5.75 -31.11 9.92
CA ALA A 116 4.77 -30.05 10.10
C ALA A 116 3.51 -30.60 10.76
N THR A 117 3.32 -30.24 12.02
CA THR A 117 2.21 -30.65 12.87
C THR A 117 1.53 -29.40 13.41
N GLU A 118 1.08 -28.56 12.48
CA GLU A 118 0.32 -27.34 12.79
C GLU A 118 -1.09 -27.38 12.20
N GLY A 119 -2.00 -26.66 12.82
CA GLY A 119 -3.33 -26.48 12.28
C GLY A 119 -4.12 -25.38 12.99
N PRO A 120 -5.29 -25.01 12.44
CA PRO A 120 -6.11 -23.97 13.03
C PRO A 120 -6.68 -24.42 14.37
N VAL A 121 -6.62 -23.54 15.37
CA VAL A 121 -7.25 -23.74 16.69
C VAL A 121 -8.03 -22.50 17.09
N SER A 122 -8.81 -22.58 18.17
CA SER A 122 -9.34 -21.37 18.81
C SER A 122 -9.13 -21.44 20.31
N LEU A 123 -8.40 -20.47 20.85
CA LEU A 123 -8.23 -20.31 22.28
C LEU A 123 -9.42 -19.53 22.84
N ILE A 124 -9.99 -20.03 23.94
CA ILE A 124 -11.01 -19.32 24.72
C ILE A 124 -10.28 -18.49 25.79
N GLY A 125 -10.65 -17.22 25.96
CA GLY A 125 -10.13 -16.37 27.02
C GLY A 125 -10.78 -16.65 28.37
N SER A 126 -10.29 -15.99 29.41
CA SER A 126 -10.88 -16.05 30.77
C SER A 126 -12.34 -15.56 30.81
N ASP A 127 -12.73 -14.71 29.86
CA ASP A 127 -14.10 -14.22 29.66
C ASP A 127 -15.07 -15.23 29.02
N GLY A 128 -14.57 -16.43 28.69
CA GLY A 128 -15.34 -17.50 28.07
C GLY A 128 -15.62 -17.32 26.58
N LYS A 129 -15.00 -16.33 25.92
CA LYS A 129 -15.11 -16.10 24.47
C LYS A 129 -13.84 -16.48 23.74
N ALA A 130 -13.98 -16.82 22.46
CA ALA A 130 -12.81 -17.04 21.61
C ALA A 130 -12.00 -15.74 21.48
N ILE A 131 -10.68 -15.83 21.59
CA ILE A 131 -9.80 -14.68 21.43
C ILE A 131 -9.90 -14.17 20.00
N ALA A 132 -10.17 -12.87 19.86
CA ALA A 132 -10.13 -12.20 18.58
C ALA A 132 -8.68 -11.92 18.19
N SER A 133 -8.11 -12.70 17.26
CA SER A 133 -6.73 -12.50 16.75
C SER A 133 -6.61 -11.31 15.79
N GLY A 134 -7.72 -10.75 15.34
CA GLY A 134 -7.66 -9.60 14.45
C GLY A 134 -7.46 -9.88 12.98
N GLY A 135 -7.63 -11.13 12.58
CA GLY A 135 -7.23 -11.61 11.25
C GLY A 135 -5.80 -12.15 11.22
N ALA A 136 -5.05 -12.07 12.32
CA ALA A 136 -3.82 -12.82 12.47
C ALA A 136 -4.12 -14.33 12.65
N PRO A 137 -3.21 -15.23 12.23
CA PRO A 137 -3.39 -16.66 12.40
C PRO A 137 -3.54 -17.05 13.88
N VAL A 138 -4.45 -18.00 14.13
CA VAL A 138 -4.56 -18.72 15.40
C VAL A 138 -4.27 -20.18 15.10
N SER A 139 -3.06 -20.63 15.43
CA SER A 139 -2.60 -21.98 15.11
C SER A 139 -2.16 -22.71 16.37
N GLY A 140 -2.42 -24.01 16.38
CA GLY A 140 -1.81 -24.92 17.32
C GLY A 140 -0.68 -25.66 16.63
N PHE A 141 0.40 -25.95 17.35
CA PHE A 141 1.55 -26.68 16.82
C PHE A 141 2.23 -27.53 17.89
N ALA A 142 3.08 -28.47 17.49
CA ALA A 142 3.86 -29.29 18.42
C ALA A 142 5.01 -28.49 19.06
N TRP A 143 5.10 -28.50 20.40
CA TRP A 143 6.31 -28.04 21.09
C TRP A 143 7.40 -29.10 21.00
N ASN A 144 8.32 -28.94 20.05
CA ASN A 144 9.46 -29.83 19.88
C ASN A 144 10.75 -29.24 20.49
N GLU A 145 11.59 -30.11 21.06
CA GLU A 145 12.89 -29.75 21.63
C GLU A 145 14.04 -30.58 21.04
N GLY A 146 15.26 -30.03 21.07
CA GLY A 146 16.48 -30.72 20.66
C GLY A 146 16.48 -31.13 19.18
N ARG A 147 16.80 -32.40 18.90
CA ARG A 147 16.87 -32.96 17.53
C ARG A 147 15.52 -33.08 16.82
N ASN A 148 14.43 -32.76 17.50
CA ASN A 148 13.09 -32.77 16.89
C ASN A 148 12.61 -31.36 16.54
N SER A 149 13.42 -30.33 16.81
CA SER A 149 13.03 -28.93 16.67
C SER A 149 13.88 -28.20 15.63
N THR A 150 13.18 -27.72 14.61
CA THR A 150 13.60 -26.70 13.65
C THR A 150 12.93 -25.36 13.94
N SER A 151 12.09 -25.26 14.97
CA SER A 151 11.33 -24.05 15.29
C SER A 151 12.19 -22.90 15.81
N ALA A 152 11.75 -21.67 15.49
CA ALA A 152 12.33 -20.40 15.89
C ALA A 152 11.65 -19.79 17.13
N THR A 153 11.29 -20.62 18.11
CA THR A 153 10.83 -20.09 19.40
C THR A 153 12.06 -19.66 20.21
N ALA A 154 12.02 -18.46 20.81
CA ALA A 154 13.13 -17.92 21.60
C ALA A 154 13.34 -18.66 22.95
N GLY A 155 12.74 -19.84 23.10
CA GLY A 155 12.61 -20.57 24.35
C GLY A 155 11.40 -20.14 25.18
N ILE A 156 11.27 -20.78 26.35
CA ILE A 156 10.21 -20.49 27.31
C ILE A 156 10.65 -19.29 28.16
N VAL A 157 9.81 -18.26 28.19
CA VAL A 157 10.01 -17.04 28.97
C VAL A 157 9.59 -17.28 30.43
N GLU A 158 8.42 -17.88 30.63
CA GLU A 158 7.88 -18.18 31.95
C GLU A 158 7.30 -19.61 31.98
N GLY A 159 7.48 -20.32 33.10
CA GLY A 159 6.92 -21.66 33.29
C GLY A 159 7.76 -22.77 32.65
N ARG A 160 7.09 -23.70 31.94
CA ARG A 160 7.71 -24.92 31.36
C ARG A 160 6.98 -25.42 30.11
N ALA A 161 7.62 -26.34 29.39
CA ALA A 161 7.05 -27.00 28.22
C ALA A 161 5.83 -27.88 28.59
N PRO A 162 4.88 -28.08 27.66
CA PRO A 162 3.75 -28.97 27.88
C PRO A 162 4.23 -30.42 27.95
N ARG A 163 3.75 -31.18 28.94
CA ARG A 163 4.11 -32.60 29.15
C ARG A 163 2.91 -33.54 29.14
N ALA A 164 1.71 -33.01 29.30
CA ALA A 164 0.47 -33.77 29.28
C ALA A 164 -0.49 -33.23 28.21
N GLU A 165 -1.43 -34.07 27.75
CA GLU A 165 -2.36 -33.74 26.67
C GLU A 165 -3.28 -32.54 26.96
N ASN A 166 -3.46 -32.20 28.24
CA ASN A 166 -4.25 -31.07 28.73
C ASN A 166 -3.36 -29.88 29.15
N GLU A 167 -2.10 -29.83 28.74
CA GLU A 167 -1.21 -28.70 29.01
C GLU A 167 -0.90 -27.95 27.72
N ILE A 168 -0.88 -26.62 27.79
CA ILE A 168 -0.52 -25.76 26.67
C ILE A 168 0.55 -24.74 27.06
N VAL A 169 1.30 -24.31 26.06
CA VAL A 169 2.19 -23.15 26.15
C VAL A 169 1.74 -22.11 25.13
N LEU A 170 1.68 -20.84 25.54
CA LEU A 170 1.16 -19.74 24.71
C LEU A 170 2.22 -18.68 24.46
N ASN A 171 2.16 -18.01 23.31
CA ASN A 171 3.01 -16.85 23.13
C ASN A 171 2.64 -15.74 24.13
N THR A 172 3.63 -15.01 24.65
CA THR A 172 3.46 -14.02 25.73
C THR A 172 2.34 -13.02 25.42
N SER A 173 2.33 -12.48 24.20
CA SER A 173 1.32 -11.51 23.76
C SER A 173 -0.10 -12.07 23.69
N ALA A 174 -0.27 -13.38 23.43
CA ALA A 174 -1.57 -14.03 23.47
C ALA A 174 -2.03 -14.29 24.91
N ALA A 175 -1.13 -14.67 25.81
CA ALA A 175 -1.45 -14.89 27.22
C ALA A 175 -1.92 -13.59 27.90
N GLU A 176 -1.23 -12.47 27.65
CA GLU A 176 -1.63 -11.14 28.14
C GLU A 176 -3.01 -10.73 27.62
N LYS A 177 -3.25 -10.93 26.32
CA LYS A 177 -4.53 -10.60 25.68
C LYS A 177 -5.69 -11.49 26.14
N ALA A 178 -5.39 -12.74 26.49
CA ALA A 178 -6.34 -13.69 27.05
C ALA A 178 -6.65 -13.41 28.53
N GLU A 179 -5.89 -12.50 29.16
CA GLU A 179 -5.84 -12.31 30.62
C GLU A 179 -5.60 -13.63 31.36
N LEU A 180 -4.69 -14.46 30.84
CA LEU A 180 -4.32 -15.75 31.41
C LEU A 180 -2.90 -15.70 32.00
N GLN A 181 -2.74 -16.29 33.18
CA GLN A 181 -1.46 -16.48 33.85
C GLN A 181 -1.04 -17.95 33.82
N VAL A 182 0.26 -18.20 33.96
CA VAL A 182 0.77 -19.58 34.09
C VAL A 182 0.15 -20.24 35.33
N GLY A 183 -0.51 -21.38 35.12
CA GLY A 183 -1.30 -22.10 36.12
C GLY A 183 -2.81 -22.00 35.91
N ASP A 184 -3.29 -21.08 35.06
CA ASP A 184 -4.71 -20.92 34.80
C ASP A 184 -5.26 -22.02 33.88
N ASP A 185 -6.51 -22.41 34.15
CA ASP A 185 -7.27 -23.31 33.30
C ASP A 185 -8.08 -22.53 32.26
N THR A 186 -8.01 -23.00 31.02
CA THR A 186 -8.75 -22.45 29.89
C THR A 186 -9.28 -23.57 28.98
N LYS A 187 -9.86 -23.22 27.83
CA LYS A 187 -10.32 -24.17 26.82
C LYS A 187 -9.74 -23.83 25.47
N VAL A 188 -9.37 -24.87 24.73
CA VAL A 188 -8.95 -24.75 23.33
C VAL A 188 -9.88 -25.59 22.48
N LEU A 189 -10.40 -24.99 21.42
CA LEU A 189 -11.13 -25.69 20.38
C LEU A 189 -10.12 -26.29 19.40
N LEU A 190 -10.03 -27.62 19.43
CA LEU A 190 -9.19 -28.42 18.53
C LEU A 190 -10.05 -29.02 17.41
N PRO A 191 -9.50 -29.21 16.20
CA PRO A 191 -10.26 -29.68 15.05
C PRO A 191 -10.98 -31.03 15.25
N LYS A 192 -10.32 -32.02 15.88
CA LYS A 192 -10.89 -33.37 16.03
C LYS A 192 -11.50 -33.59 17.41
N ALA A 193 -10.81 -33.14 18.47
CA ALA A 193 -11.31 -33.32 19.83
C ALA A 193 -12.40 -32.30 20.25
N GLY A 194 -12.62 -31.25 19.46
CA GLY A 194 -13.54 -30.19 19.83
C GLY A 194 -13.02 -29.36 21.00
N LEU A 195 -13.91 -28.90 21.88
CA LEU A 195 -13.55 -27.99 22.97
C LEU A 195 -12.95 -28.77 24.16
N VAL A 196 -11.64 -28.59 24.39
CA VAL A 196 -10.88 -29.34 25.40
C VAL A 196 -10.42 -28.42 26.52
N PRO A 197 -10.60 -28.79 27.81
CA PRO A 197 -10.03 -28.05 28.93
C PRO A 197 -8.52 -28.26 28.98
N VAL A 198 -7.77 -27.17 29.13
CA VAL A 198 -6.30 -27.17 29.15
C VAL A 198 -5.77 -26.20 30.20
N THR A 199 -4.61 -26.49 30.76
CA THR A 199 -3.91 -25.63 31.72
C THR A 199 -2.73 -24.95 31.02
N LEU A 200 -2.61 -23.63 31.20
CA LEU A 200 -1.47 -22.85 30.71
C LEU A 200 -0.25 -23.13 31.59
N VAL A 201 0.77 -23.81 31.08
CA VAL A 201 1.96 -24.21 31.86
C VAL A 201 3.22 -23.39 31.58
N GLY A 202 3.17 -22.55 30.55
CA GLY A 202 4.26 -21.62 30.26
C GLY A 202 3.96 -20.67 29.11
N THR A 203 4.83 -19.69 28.94
CA THR A 203 4.80 -18.72 27.85
C THR A 203 6.11 -18.69 27.06
N TYR A 204 6.05 -18.34 25.78
CA TYR A 204 7.23 -18.19 24.91
C TYR A 204 7.16 -16.89 24.11
N ASP A 205 8.32 -16.42 23.66
CA ASP A 205 8.40 -15.32 22.71
C ASP A 205 8.68 -15.84 21.29
N VAL A 206 8.20 -15.07 20.33
CA VAL A 206 8.45 -15.27 18.90
C VAL A 206 9.41 -14.20 18.42
N ASP A 207 10.34 -14.58 17.55
CA ASP A 207 11.32 -13.64 16.96
C ASP A 207 10.69 -12.76 15.86
N PHE A 208 9.44 -13.01 15.50
CA PHE A 208 8.68 -12.21 14.54
C PHE A 208 7.56 -11.41 15.22
N SER A 209 7.37 -10.17 14.79
CA SER A 209 6.36 -9.28 15.37
C SER A 209 5.07 -9.33 14.57
N VAL A 210 4.24 -10.37 14.79
CA VAL A 210 2.84 -10.37 14.32
C VAL A 210 1.92 -10.01 15.46
N GLY A 211 1.34 -8.83 15.32
CA GLY A 211 0.29 -8.40 16.20
C GLY A 211 -0.91 -9.32 16.21
N GLY A 212 -1.15 -9.98 17.34
CA GLY A 212 -2.34 -10.80 17.53
C GLY A 212 -2.21 -12.24 17.04
N PHE A 213 -1.01 -12.68 16.63
CA PHE A 213 -0.73 -14.10 16.46
C PHE A 213 -1.01 -14.82 17.79
N VAL A 214 -1.74 -15.92 17.71
CA VAL A 214 -2.04 -16.79 18.85
C VAL A 214 -1.55 -18.18 18.50
N GLY A 215 -0.37 -18.52 19.01
CA GLY A 215 0.26 -19.81 18.82
C GLY A 215 0.09 -20.68 20.07
N VAL A 216 -0.70 -21.74 19.97
CA VAL A 216 -0.96 -22.71 21.03
C VAL A 216 -0.04 -23.91 20.87
N ALA A 217 1.03 -23.95 21.65
CA ALA A 217 1.95 -25.06 21.63
C ALA A 217 1.40 -26.23 22.49
N LEU A 218 1.26 -27.38 21.85
CA LEU A 218 0.75 -28.64 22.42
C LEU A 218 1.89 -29.65 22.59
N THR A 219 1.63 -30.77 23.26
CA THR A 219 2.59 -31.90 23.21
C THR A 219 2.68 -32.46 21.78
N PRO A 220 3.84 -33.00 21.36
CA PRO A 220 4.00 -33.56 20.03
C PRO A 220 2.98 -34.65 19.70
N GLU A 221 2.64 -35.51 20.66
CA GLU A 221 1.66 -36.58 20.48
C GLU A 221 0.26 -36.01 20.21
N ARG A 222 -0.10 -34.94 20.92
CA ARG A 222 -1.40 -34.28 20.79
C ARG A 222 -1.52 -33.55 19.47
N ALA A 223 -0.50 -32.79 19.09
CA ALA A 223 -0.43 -32.08 17.82
C ALA A 223 -0.50 -33.06 16.63
N MET A 224 0.23 -34.18 16.71
CA MET A 224 0.19 -35.24 15.70
C MET A 224 -1.23 -35.81 15.56
N ALA A 225 -1.90 -36.12 16.67
CA ALA A 225 -3.26 -36.68 16.65
C ALA A 225 -4.31 -35.70 16.10
N GLU A 226 -4.19 -34.41 16.40
CA GLU A 226 -5.16 -33.39 16.00
C GLU A 226 -4.97 -32.91 14.56
N PHE A 227 -3.72 -32.69 14.12
CA PHE A 227 -3.43 -31.99 12.88
C PHE A 227 -3.01 -32.89 11.72
N THR A 228 -2.74 -34.17 11.98
CA THR A 228 -2.33 -35.13 10.93
C THR A 228 -3.29 -36.31 10.85
N ASP A 229 -3.26 -37.06 9.75
CA ASP A 229 -3.95 -38.34 9.62
C ASP A 229 -3.13 -39.52 10.19
N GLY A 230 -1.96 -39.24 10.77
CA GLY A 230 -1.01 -40.24 11.28
C GLY A 230 -0.20 -40.94 10.20
N THR A 231 -0.36 -40.58 8.93
CA THR A 231 0.34 -41.19 7.78
C THR A 231 1.15 -40.16 6.99
N TYR A 232 0.59 -38.98 6.72
CA TYR A 232 1.21 -37.92 5.93
C TYR A 232 1.19 -36.57 6.66
N VAL A 233 2.15 -35.71 6.31
CA VAL A 233 2.23 -34.31 6.73
C VAL A 233 2.42 -33.40 5.53
N SER A 234 2.03 -32.14 5.65
CA SER A 234 2.14 -31.15 4.56
C SER A 234 3.60 -30.89 4.17
N SER A 235 4.49 -30.83 5.16
CA SER A 235 5.92 -30.63 4.95
C SER A 235 6.75 -31.23 6.09
N ILE A 236 8.05 -31.39 5.85
CA ILE A 236 9.05 -31.74 6.86
C ILE A 236 10.19 -30.73 6.76
N GLY A 237 10.44 -30.02 7.86
CA GLY A 237 11.60 -29.15 8.02
C GLY A 237 12.83 -29.95 8.42
N VAL A 238 13.96 -29.66 7.79
CA VAL A 238 15.26 -30.28 8.07
C VAL A 238 16.28 -29.19 8.37
N ARG A 239 17.01 -29.36 9.47
CA ARG A 239 18.09 -28.48 9.91
C ARG A 239 19.43 -29.22 9.91
N ALA A 240 20.45 -28.61 9.33
CA ALA A 240 21.82 -29.07 9.37
C ALA A 240 22.42 -28.91 10.77
N ALA A 241 23.44 -29.70 11.08
CA ALA A 241 24.22 -29.49 12.30
C ALA A 241 25.11 -28.25 12.17
N ASP A 242 25.15 -27.43 13.22
CA ASP A 242 25.91 -26.17 13.25
C ASP A 242 27.41 -26.38 12.96
N ASP A 243 27.95 -27.57 13.31
CA ASP A 243 29.34 -27.96 13.09
C ASP A 243 29.61 -28.65 11.74
N SER A 244 28.56 -28.92 10.95
CA SER A 244 28.68 -29.62 9.67
C SER A 244 29.33 -28.77 8.58
N GLY A 245 29.26 -27.44 8.69
CA GLY A 245 29.72 -26.50 7.66
C GLY A 245 28.98 -26.63 6.32
N LEU A 246 27.83 -27.32 6.29
CA LEU A 246 27.04 -27.53 5.09
C LEU A 246 26.25 -26.27 4.72
N THR A 247 26.22 -25.96 3.44
CA THR A 247 25.27 -25.01 2.87
C THR A 247 23.90 -25.67 2.67
N GLU A 248 22.82 -24.88 2.65
CA GLU A 248 21.45 -25.37 2.37
C GLU A 248 21.41 -26.22 1.08
N SER A 249 22.12 -25.81 0.02
CA SER A 249 22.20 -26.55 -1.24
C SER A 249 22.91 -27.91 -1.11
N GLN A 250 23.98 -27.98 -0.31
CA GLN A 250 24.69 -29.25 -0.07
C GLN A 250 23.85 -30.21 0.78
N LEU A 251 23.10 -29.69 1.76
CA LEU A 251 22.16 -30.49 2.53
C LEU A 251 21.05 -31.02 1.61
N LEU A 252 20.53 -30.17 0.73
CA LEU A 252 19.50 -30.55 -0.23
C LEU A 252 19.95 -31.69 -1.15
N GLU A 253 21.19 -31.64 -1.66
CA GLU A 253 21.75 -32.72 -2.47
C GLU A 253 21.84 -34.05 -1.70
N ARG A 254 22.21 -34.00 -0.42
CA ARG A 254 22.28 -35.20 0.44
C ARG A 254 20.89 -35.79 0.70
N VAL A 255 19.90 -34.94 1.00
CA VAL A 255 18.50 -35.37 1.18
C VAL A 255 17.97 -36.01 -0.11
N LYS A 256 18.26 -35.43 -1.28
CA LYS A 256 17.87 -36.00 -2.58
C LYS A 256 18.58 -37.32 -2.89
N ALA A 257 19.86 -37.45 -2.51
CA ALA A 257 20.64 -38.66 -2.73
C ALA A 257 20.16 -39.85 -1.90
N ASP A 258 19.53 -39.61 -0.75
CA ASP A 258 18.96 -40.64 0.11
C ASP A 258 17.66 -41.26 -0.44
N GLY A 259 17.09 -40.66 -1.50
CA GLY A 259 15.90 -41.15 -2.20
C GLY A 259 14.64 -40.51 -1.64
N LEU A 260 14.03 -39.63 -2.44
CA LEU A 260 12.74 -39.02 -2.12
C LEU A 260 11.60 -40.01 -2.40
N PRO A 261 10.55 -40.06 -1.55
CA PRO A 261 9.33 -40.79 -1.85
C PRO A 261 8.65 -40.29 -3.14
N ASP A 262 7.84 -41.15 -3.76
CA ASP A 262 7.05 -40.77 -4.93
C ASP A 262 6.09 -39.62 -4.60
N GLY A 263 6.07 -38.58 -5.45
CA GLY A 263 5.19 -37.42 -5.26
C GLY A 263 5.63 -36.49 -4.12
N VAL A 264 6.93 -36.47 -3.80
CA VAL A 264 7.57 -35.58 -2.83
C VAL A 264 8.73 -34.85 -3.50
N THR A 265 8.86 -33.56 -3.22
CA THR A 265 10.00 -32.74 -3.64
C THR A 265 10.72 -32.17 -2.43
N ALA A 266 11.96 -31.73 -2.64
CA ALA A 266 12.75 -31.06 -1.63
C ALA A 266 13.38 -29.80 -2.22
N GLN A 267 13.40 -28.74 -1.41
CA GLN A 267 13.92 -27.43 -1.74
C GLN A 267 14.67 -26.82 -0.55
N THR A 268 15.49 -25.82 -0.83
CA THR A 268 16.24 -25.11 0.22
C THR A 268 15.30 -24.25 1.08
N GLY A 269 15.74 -23.93 2.29
CA GLY A 269 15.05 -22.98 3.16
C GLY A 269 14.90 -21.61 2.50
N GLU A 270 15.93 -21.13 1.81
CA GLU A 270 15.90 -19.88 1.06
C GLU A 270 14.84 -19.89 -0.05
N GLN A 271 14.79 -20.96 -0.85
CA GLN A 271 13.76 -21.11 -1.89
C GLN A 271 12.35 -21.10 -1.29
N THR A 272 12.16 -21.82 -0.18
CA THR A 272 10.87 -21.86 0.52
C THR A 272 10.44 -20.47 1.01
N ARG A 273 11.35 -19.75 1.68
CA ARG A 273 11.07 -18.39 2.18
C ARG A 273 10.70 -17.45 1.03
N GLU A 274 11.42 -17.51 -0.08
CA GLU A 274 11.14 -16.65 -1.23
C GLU A 274 9.85 -17.01 -1.97
N GLU A 275 9.50 -18.30 -2.05
CA GLU A 275 8.22 -18.76 -2.60
C GLU A 275 7.04 -18.29 -1.75
N GLU A 276 7.09 -18.46 -0.42
CA GLU A 276 6.05 -17.98 0.49
C GLU A 276 5.92 -16.45 0.44
N LYS A 277 7.04 -15.72 0.47
CA LYS A 277 7.04 -14.25 0.31
C LYS A 277 6.45 -13.83 -1.03
N THR A 278 6.71 -14.56 -2.11
CA THR A 278 6.17 -14.26 -3.43
C THR A 278 4.65 -14.46 -3.47
N GLN A 279 4.14 -15.56 -2.90
CA GLN A 279 2.69 -15.79 -2.79
C GLN A 279 1.99 -14.69 -2.00
N ILE A 280 2.58 -14.27 -0.86
CA ILE A 280 2.06 -13.16 -0.07
C ILE A 280 2.17 -11.83 -0.85
N ALA A 281 3.27 -11.60 -1.55
CA ALA A 281 3.46 -10.41 -2.36
C ALA A 281 2.38 -10.31 -3.46
N ASP A 282 1.99 -11.42 -4.07
CA ASP A 282 0.92 -11.49 -5.06
C ASP A 282 -0.46 -11.19 -4.45
N ALA A 283 -0.77 -11.74 -3.26
CA ALA A 283 -1.97 -11.37 -2.52
C ALA A 283 -1.99 -9.87 -2.16
N MET A 284 -0.84 -9.30 -1.76
CA MET A 284 -0.70 -7.87 -1.47
C MET A 284 -0.76 -7.00 -2.74
N ASN A 285 -0.34 -7.53 -3.89
CA ASN A 285 -0.46 -6.85 -5.18
C ASN A 285 -1.94 -6.64 -5.56
N PHE A 286 -2.83 -7.58 -5.21
CA PHE A 286 -4.27 -7.40 -5.38
C PHE A 286 -4.79 -6.20 -4.58
N VAL A 287 -4.47 -6.11 -3.29
CA VAL A 287 -4.89 -5.00 -2.40
C VAL A 287 -4.34 -3.66 -2.90
N THR A 288 -3.06 -3.64 -3.28
CA THR A 288 -2.40 -2.44 -3.83
C THR A 288 -3.06 -1.99 -5.12
N THR A 289 -3.37 -2.93 -6.02
CA THR A 289 -4.06 -2.62 -7.27
C THR A 289 -5.43 -2.01 -6.99
N LEU A 290 -6.19 -2.58 -6.05
CA LEU A 290 -7.49 -2.05 -5.67
C LEU A 290 -7.41 -0.59 -5.21
N PHE A 291 -6.50 -0.30 -4.27
CA PHE A 291 -6.30 1.07 -3.79
C PHE A 291 -5.79 2.00 -4.89
N MET A 292 -4.88 1.55 -5.76
CA MET A 292 -4.39 2.36 -6.87
C MET A 292 -5.48 2.69 -7.89
N VAL A 293 -6.47 1.81 -8.10
CA VAL A 293 -7.66 2.10 -8.91
C VAL A 293 -8.50 3.20 -8.28
N PHE A 294 -8.79 3.12 -6.99
CA PHE A 294 -9.51 4.17 -6.27
C PHE A 294 -8.74 5.49 -6.25
N ALA A 295 -7.42 5.45 -6.03
CA ALA A 295 -6.53 6.60 -6.09
C ALA A 295 -6.62 7.28 -7.47
N SER A 296 -6.56 6.47 -8.53
CA SER A 296 -6.64 6.94 -9.91
C SER A 296 -7.98 7.62 -10.18
N ILE A 297 -9.10 7.05 -9.70
CA ILE A 297 -10.42 7.67 -9.82
C ILE A 297 -10.45 9.03 -9.11
N ALA A 298 -9.97 9.09 -7.87
CA ALA A 298 -9.90 10.32 -7.09
C ALA A 298 -9.04 11.39 -7.78
N LEU A 299 -7.89 10.99 -8.34
CA LEU A 299 -7.00 11.87 -9.11
C LEU A 299 -7.63 12.36 -10.40
N VAL A 300 -8.37 11.52 -11.13
CA VAL A 300 -9.10 11.95 -12.33
C VAL A 300 -10.14 12.98 -11.94
N VAL A 301 -11.00 12.71 -10.95
CA VAL A 301 -12.00 13.68 -10.47
C VAL A 301 -11.33 14.97 -10.01
N GLY A 302 -10.25 14.87 -9.24
CA GLY A 302 -9.45 16.01 -8.79
C GLY A 302 -8.87 16.82 -9.96
N SER A 303 -8.40 16.15 -11.01
CA SER A 303 -7.88 16.80 -12.22
C SER A 303 -8.92 17.69 -12.91
N PHE A 304 -10.21 17.31 -12.88
CA PHE A 304 -11.29 18.15 -13.41
C PHE A 304 -11.52 19.39 -12.53
N ILE A 305 -11.50 19.23 -11.21
CA ILE A 305 -11.60 20.36 -10.27
C ILE A 305 -10.45 21.34 -10.49
N ILE A 306 -9.23 20.81 -10.66
CA ILE A 306 -8.03 21.59 -10.96
C ILE A 306 -8.18 22.32 -12.31
N ALA A 307 -8.55 21.61 -13.38
CA ALA A 307 -8.69 22.18 -14.72
C ALA A 307 -9.75 23.29 -14.77
N ASN A 308 -10.85 23.11 -14.04
CA ASN A 308 -11.91 24.12 -13.93
C ASN A 308 -11.42 25.36 -13.18
N THR A 309 -10.68 25.17 -12.07
CA THR A 309 -10.12 26.28 -11.32
C THR A 309 -9.09 27.04 -12.14
N PHE A 310 -8.14 26.36 -12.78
CA PHE A 310 -7.17 27.01 -13.66
C PHE A 310 -7.84 27.71 -14.84
N SER A 311 -8.87 27.13 -15.45
CA SER A 311 -9.65 27.79 -16.52
C SER A 311 -10.19 29.15 -16.07
N MET A 312 -10.74 29.20 -14.85
CA MET A 312 -11.35 30.40 -14.30
C MET A 312 -10.29 31.44 -13.87
N VAL A 313 -9.26 31.03 -13.12
CA VAL A 313 -8.18 31.94 -12.69
C VAL A 313 -7.46 32.54 -13.91
N VAL A 314 -7.22 31.74 -14.95
CA VAL A 314 -6.63 32.20 -16.20
C VAL A 314 -7.57 33.16 -16.95
N ALA A 315 -8.87 32.89 -16.97
CA ALA A 315 -9.85 33.79 -17.59
C ALA A 315 -9.91 35.16 -16.90
N GLN A 316 -9.79 35.21 -15.57
CA GLN A 316 -9.82 36.46 -14.81
C GLN A 316 -8.65 37.40 -15.12
N ARG A 317 -7.44 36.85 -15.34
CA ARG A 317 -6.23 37.62 -15.69
C ARG A 317 -5.88 37.59 -17.17
N LEU A 318 -6.83 37.19 -18.02
CA LEU A 318 -6.60 37.03 -19.45
C LEU A 318 -6.19 38.35 -20.13
N ARG A 319 -6.74 39.48 -19.69
CA ARG A 319 -6.36 40.82 -20.17
C ARG A 319 -4.90 41.16 -19.85
N GLU A 320 -4.42 40.82 -18.65
CA GLU A 320 -3.03 41.03 -18.26
C GLU A 320 -2.08 40.17 -19.11
N LEU A 321 -2.42 38.88 -19.31
CA LEU A 321 -1.65 37.97 -20.16
C LEU A 321 -1.65 38.41 -21.63
N ALA A 322 -2.75 38.98 -22.11
CA ALA A 322 -2.87 39.56 -23.44
C ALA A 322 -2.02 40.82 -23.62
N LEU A 323 -1.97 41.69 -22.61
CA LEU A 323 -1.12 42.88 -22.61
C LEU A 323 0.36 42.48 -22.68
N LEU A 324 0.78 41.49 -21.89
CA LEU A 324 2.14 40.95 -21.96
C LEU A 324 2.49 40.43 -23.36
N ARG A 325 1.53 39.78 -24.05
CA ARG A 325 1.72 39.34 -25.44
C ARG A 325 1.77 40.49 -26.44
N ALA A 326 1.02 41.56 -26.23
CA ALA A 326 1.10 42.77 -27.05
C ALA A 326 2.47 43.46 -26.91
N LEU A 327 3.08 43.36 -25.72
CA LEU A 327 4.45 43.84 -25.44
C LEU A 327 5.56 42.89 -25.92
N GLY A 328 5.22 41.80 -26.61
CA GLY A 328 6.20 40.89 -27.23
C GLY A 328 6.40 39.56 -26.52
N ALA A 329 5.67 39.25 -25.44
CA ALA A 329 5.77 37.93 -24.82
C ALA A 329 5.29 36.82 -25.78
N SER A 330 6.09 35.76 -25.88
CA SER A 330 5.78 34.58 -26.69
C SER A 330 4.64 33.75 -26.08
N ARG A 331 3.96 32.96 -26.91
CA ARG A 331 2.93 32.00 -26.46
C ARG A 331 3.47 31.02 -25.41
N ARG A 332 4.73 30.59 -25.56
CA ARG A 332 5.40 29.68 -24.63
C ARG A 332 5.66 30.32 -23.28
N GLN A 333 6.01 31.61 -23.23
CA GLN A 333 6.20 32.32 -21.96
C GLN A 333 4.88 32.44 -21.18
N VAL A 334 3.77 32.72 -21.87
CA VAL A 334 2.43 32.76 -21.24
C VAL A 334 1.97 31.38 -20.78
N SER A 335 2.16 30.32 -21.58
CA SER A 335 1.79 28.97 -21.11
C SER A 335 2.66 28.53 -19.94
N ARG A 336 3.96 28.85 -19.97
CA ARG A 336 4.91 28.48 -18.92
C ARG A 336 4.62 29.21 -17.61
N SER A 337 4.19 30.47 -17.63
CA SER A 337 3.82 31.17 -16.39
C SER A 337 2.66 30.48 -15.67
N VAL A 338 1.62 30.06 -16.41
CA VAL A 338 0.48 29.32 -15.85
C VAL A 338 0.89 27.92 -15.38
N LEU A 339 1.73 27.21 -16.14
CA LEU A 339 2.22 25.88 -15.75
C LEU A 339 3.10 25.95 -14.50
N VAL A 340 3.91 27.00 -14.32
CA VAL A 340 4.71 27.21 -13.10
C VAL A 340 3.82 27.36 -11.87
N GLU A 341 2.67 28.02 -11.99
CA GLU A 341 1.68 28.02 -10.89
C GLU A 341 1.14 26.61 -10.61
N GLY A 342 0.89 25.84 -11.67
CA GLY A 342 0.55 24.41 -11.57
C GLY A 342 1.62 23.58 -10.86
N VAL A 343 2.91 23.84 -11.14
CA VAL A 343 4.03 23.19 -10.44
C VAL A 343 3.99 23.50 -8.95
N ILE A 344 3.80 24.77 -8.57
CA ILE A 344 3.75 25.17 -7.15
C ILE A 344 2.59 24.46 -6.46
N VAL A 345 1.39 24.51 -7.03
CA VAL A 345 0.19 23.85 -6.46
C VAL A 345 0.40 22.33 -6.37
N GLY A 346 0.91 21.72 -7.43
CA GLY A 346 1.18 20.28 -7.49
C GLY A 346 2.17 19.86 -6.42
N LEU A 347 3.32 20.54 -6.30
CA LEU A 347 4.32 20.21 -5.29
C LEU A 347 3.80 20.44 -3.86
N THR A 348 3.18 21.58 -3.58
CA THR A 348 2.64 21.84 -2.24
C THR A 348 1.53 20.87 -1.87
N GLY A 349 0.66 20.56 -2.84
CA GLY A 349 -0.44 19.61 -2.66
C GLY A 349 0.07 18.20 -2.44
N SER A 350 1.03 17.74 -3.23
CA SER A 350 1.63 16.41 -3.06
C SER A 350 2.40 16.27 -1.75
N LEU A 351 3.12 17.31 -1.31
CA LEU A 351 3.83 17.29 -0.02
C LEU A 351 2.85 17.19 1.16
N MET A 352 1.78 18.00 1.13
CA MET A 352 0.73 17.94 2.13
C MET A 352 -0.04 16.62 2.08
N GLY A 353 -0.29 16.11 0.87
CA GLY A 353 -0.92 14.81 0.67
C GLY A 353 -0.05 13.66 1.15
N LEU A 354 1.26 13.70 0.94
CA LEU A 354 2.19 12.71 1.49
C LEU A 354 2.12 12.70 3.02
N ALA A 355 2.20 13.87 3.66
CA ALA A 355 2.08 13.98 5.12
C ALA A 355 0.72 13.46 5.62
N LEU A 356 -0.37 13.81 4.95
CA LEU A 356 -1.71 13.34 5.29
C LEU A 356 -1.87 11.84 5.06
N GLY A 357 -1.38 11.31 3.94
CA GLY A 357 -1.46 9.90 3.59
C GLY A 357 -0.69 9.02 4.56
N PHE A 358 0.51 9.46 4.95
CA PHE A 358 1.28 8.82 6.00
C PHE A 358 0.55 8.88 7.36
N GLY A 359 0.02 10.04 7.74
CA GLY A 359 -0.75 10.20 8.98
C GLY A 359 -2.02 9.33 9.01
N LEU A 360 -2.72 9.22 7.88
CA LEU A 360 -3.90 8.35 7.75
C LEU A 360 -3.52 6.87 7.78
N ALA A 361 -2.41 6.48 7.16
CA ALA A 361 -1.92 5.09 7.22
C ALA A 361 -1.55 4.70 8.65
N MET A 362 -0.80 5.55 9.37
CA MET A 362 -0.52 5.33 10.79
C MET A 362 -1.81 5.31 11.64
N GLY A 363 -2.74 6.23 11.38
CA GLY A 363 -4.04 6.26 12.05
C GLY A 363 -4.85 4.98 11.83
N LEU A 364 -4.81 4.45 10.61
CA LEU A 364 -5.48 3.20 10.27
C LEU A 364 -4.80 2.00 10.94
N LEU A 365 -3.47 1.92 10.91
CA LEU A 365 -2.71 0.85 11.54
C LEU A 365 -2.89 0.85 13.07
N THR A 366 -2.88 2.03 13.70
CA THR A 366 -3.15 2.18 15.13
C THR A 366 -4.60 1.81 15.49
N LEU A 367 -5.57 2.17 14.66
CA LEU A 367 -6.97 1.76 14.84
C LEU A 367 -7.12 0.25 14.69
N ILE A 368 -6.48 -0.36 13.70
CA ILE A 368 -6.46 -1.82 13.52
C ILE A 368 -5.86 -2.46 14.77
N ASN A 369 -4.71 -1.99 15.23
CA ASN A 369 -4.05 -2.47 16.43
C ASN A 369 -4.94 -2.40 17.67
N ASN A 370 -5.64 -1.29 17.88
CA ASN A 370 -6.52 -1.12 19.04
C ASN A 370 -7.82 -1.94 18.93
N MET A 371 -8.42 -2.04 17.74
CA MET A 371 -9.69 -2.76 17.55
C MET A 371 -9.52 -4.27 17.57
N PHE A 372 -8.41 -4.74 17.02
CA PHE A 372 -8.17 -6.15 16.79
C PHE A 372 -7.15 -6.74 17.77
N GLY A 373 -6.62 -5.91 18.67
CA GLY A 373 -5.56 -6.28 19.61
C GLY A 373 -4.33 -6.84 18.89
N SER A 374 -4.05 -6.33 17.70
CA SER A 374 -2.84 -6.65 16.95
C SER A 374 -1.74 -5.69 17.41
N SER A 375 -0.59 -6.16 17.84
CA SER A 375 0.66 -5.41 17.87
C SER A 375 1.37 -5.46 16.51
N LEU A 376 0.74 -4.99 15.42
CA LEU A 376 1.50 -4.76 14.18
C LEU A 376 2.61 -3.78 14.55
N PRO A 377 3.89 -4.10 14.29
CA PRO A 377 5.00 -3.26 14.71
C PRO A 377 4.89 -1.90 14.00
N LEU A 378 4.34 -0.93 14.72
CA LEU A 378 4.24 0.46 14.26
C LEU A 378 5.64 1.09 14.11
N ASP A 379 6.65 0.46 14.72
CA ASP A 379 8.04 0.85 14.65
C ASP A 379 8.70 0.56 13.28
N ASP A 380 8.10 -0.32 12.45
CA ASP A 380 8.56 -0.62 11.09
C ASP A 380 7.61 -0.09 10.01
N VAL A 381 6.86 0.99 10.29
CA VAL A 381 6.11 1.70 9.24
C VAL A 381 7.11 2.31 8.26
N ARG A 382 7.28 1.65 7.11
CA ARG A 382 8.26 2.06 6.10
C ARG A 382 7.65 3.05 5.12
N ILE A 383 8.32 4.19 4.99
CA ILE A 383 8.16 5.07 3.83
C ILE A 383 9.23 4.68 2.83
N THR A 384 8.84 4.01 1.74
CA THR A 384 9.78 3.71 0.66
C THR A 384 10.10 4.98 -0.14
N PRO A 385 11.37 5.20 -0.54
CA PRO A 385 11.73 6.29 -1.44
C PRO A 385 10.95 6.22 -2.76
N ALA A 386 10.68 5.00 -3.24
CA ALA A 386 9.87 4.74 -4.43
C ALA A 386 8.43 5.25 -4.26
N GLY A 387 7.74 4.88 -3.18
CA GLY A 387 6.37 5.35 -2.89
C GLY A 387 6.30 6.88 -2.71
N THR A 388 7.31 7.48 -2.10
CA THR A 388 7.44 8.93 -1.95
C THR A 388 7.58 9.64 -3.30
N LEU A 389 8.53 9.19 -4.12
CA LEU A 389 8.77 9.77 -5.45
C LEU A 389 7.57 9.55 -6.38
N ALA A 390 6.93 8.38 -6.31
CA ALA A 390 5.70 8.09 -7.04
C ALA A 390 4.58 9.04 -6.63
N THR A 391 4.34 9.23 -5.33
CA THR A 391 3.31 10.15 -4.82
C THR A 391 3.54 11.59 -5.30
N LEU A 392 4.77 12.09 -5.11
CA LEU A 392 5.13 13.46 -5.53
C LEU A 392 4.99 13.62 -7.05
N GLY A 393 5.50 12.65 -7.81
CA GLY A 393 5.43 12.61 -9.26
C GLY A 393 4.00 12.59 -9.78
N VAL A 394 3.16 11.70 -9.24
CA VAL A 394 1.75 11.56 -9.65
C VAL A 394 0.98 12.85 -9.41
N GLY A 395 1.07 13.45 -8.21
CA GLY A 395 0.35 14.70 -7.94
C GLY A 395 0.83 15.87 -8.80
N LEU A 396 2.14 15.95 -9.09
CA LEU A 396 2.69 16.95 -10.00
C LEU A 396 2.18 16.73 -11.44
N VAL A 397 2.30 15.51 -11.96
CA VAL A 397 1.89 15.16 -13.33
C VAL A 397 0.40 15.42 -13.53
N VAL A 398 -0.45 14.94 -12.61
CA VAL A 398 -1.91 15.14 -12.69
C VAL A 398 -2.26 16.62 -12.68
N THR A 399 -1.63 17.41 -11.82
CA THR A 399 -1.86 18.86 -11.73
C THR A 399 -1.45 19.58 -13.02
N LEU A 400 -0.29 19.22 -13.58
CA LEU A 400 0.21 19.81 -14.83
C LEU A 400 -0.65 19.44 -16.03
N VAL A 401 -1.06 18.17 -16.14
CA VAL A 401 -1.98 17.71 -17.19
C VAL A 401 -3.30 18.47 -17.11
N ALA A 402 -3.86 18.66 -15.91
CA ALA A 402 -5.07 19.43 -15.70
C ALA A 402 -4.92 20.92 -16.07
N ALA A 403 -3.79 21.55 -15.69
CA ALA A 403 -3.52 22.96 -15.96
C ALA A 403 -3.12 23.24 -17.43
N TYR A 404 -2.67 22.23 -18.18
CA TYR A 404 -2.17 22.39 -19.54
C TYR A 404 -3.23 22.91 -20.53
N GLY A 405 -4.46 22.39 -20.46
CA GLY A 405 -5.57 22.83 -21.30
C GLY A 405 -5.85 24.34 -21.15
N PRO A 406 -6.11 24.83 -19.93
CA PRO A 406 -6.24 26.26 -19.63
C PRO A 406 -5.03 27.10 -20.05
N ALA A 407 -3.81 26.65 -19.75
CA ALA A 407 -2.57 27.36 -20.09
C ALA A 407 -2.42 27.54 -21.61
N ARG A 408 -2.70 26.48 -22.37
CA ARG A 408 -2.66 26.49 -23.84
C ARG A 408 -3.71 27.42 -24.43
N ARG A 409 -4.91 27.49 -23.83
CA ARG A 409 -5.97 28.41 -24.28
C ARG A 409 -5.54 29.86 -24.12
N ALA A 410 -5.08 30.29 -22.94
CA ALA A 410 -4.59 31.65 -22.74
C ALA A 410 -3.41 32.01 -23.64
N ALA A 411 -2.48 31.07 -23.84
CA ALA A 411 -1.36 31.26 -24.76
C ALA A 411 -1.79 31.38 -26.23
N ARG A 412 -3.02 31.01 -26.61
CA ARG A 412 -3.52 31.09 -27.99
C ARG A 412 -4.48 32.24 -28.24
N THR A 413 -5.20 32.71 -27.24
CA THR A 413 -6.12 33.87 -27.36
C THR A 413 -5.38 35.09 -27.92
N ALA A 414 -5.98 35.79 -28.89
CA ALA A 414 -5.35 36.98 -29.47
C ALA A 414 -5.47 38.18 -28.50
N PRO A 415 -4.47 39.09 -28.43
CA PRO A 415 -4.56 40.25 -27.55
C PRO A 415 -5.80 41.12 -27.80
N VAL A 416 -6.17 41.30 -29.07
CA VAL A 416 -7.34 42.08 -29.49
C VAL A 416 -8.65 41.41 -29.04
N GLU A 417 -8.76 40.07 -29.10
CA GLU A 417 -9.92 39.33 -28.60
C GLU A 417 -10.07 39.48 -27.09
N ALA A 418 -8.97 39.33 -26.34
CA ALA A 418 -8.98 39.44 -24.89
C ALA A 418 -9.38 40.84 -24.39
N MET A 419 -9.01 41.90 -25.12
CA MET A 419 -9.37 43.28 -24.78
C MET A 419 -10.84 43.60 -25.05
N ARG A 420 -11.46 42.96 -26.07
CA ARG A 420 -12.88 43.15 -26.38
C ARG A 420 -13.82 42.61 -25.29
N GLY A 421 -13.34 41.77 -24.36
CA GLY A 421 -14.14 41.26 -23.24
C GLY A 421 -15.21 40.23 -23.64
N GLU A 422 -15.40 40.01 -24.93
CA GLU A 422 -16.22 38.93 -25.47
C GLU A 422 -15.45 37.62 -25.31
N PHE A 423 -15.77 36.87 -24.26
CA PHE A 423 -15.54 35.44 -24.31
C PHE A 423 -16.44 34.91 -25.42
N ALA A 424 -15.94 34.90 -26.65
CA ALA A 424 -16.46 33.99 -27.66
C ALA A 424 -16.20 32.60 -27.10
N THR A 425 -17.17 32.03 -26.36
CA THR A 425 -17.18 30.59 -26.08
C THR A 425 -17.05 29.94 -27.44
N PRO A 426 -15.91 29.31 -27.76
CA PRO A 426 -15.81 28.65 -29.04
C PRO A 426 -16.91 27.60 -29.00
N ARG A 427 -17.86 27.68 -29.93
CA ARG A 427 -18.77 26.57 -30.22
C ARG A 427 -17.90 25.46 -30.80
N LEU A 428 -17.09 24.80 -29.96
CA LEU A 428 -16.55 23.50 -30.32
C LEU A 428 -17.77 22.67 -30.65
N SER A 429 -17.82 22.18 -31.89
CA SER A 429 -18.91 21.30 -32.33
C SER A 429 -19.10 20.23 -31.27
N VAL A 430 -20.32 20.15 -30.71
CA VAL A 430 -20.70 19.23 -29.63
C VAL A 430 -20.25 17.80 -29.95
N TRP A 431 -20.28 17.43 -31.23
CA TRP A 431 -19.80 16.17 -31.78
C TRP A 431 -18.32 15.87 -31.51
N ARG A 432 -17.44 16.88 -31.42
CA ARG A 432 -16.02 16.70 -31.09
C ARG A 432 -15.79 16.29 -29.62
N ARG A 433 -16.80 16.37 -28.76
CA ARG A 433 -16.76 15.84 -27.38
C ARG A 433 -17.65 14.62 -27.21
N LEU A 434 -18.80 14.60 -27.85
CA LEU A 434 -19.76 13.50 -27.74
C LEU A 434 -19.22 12.19 -28.33
N VAL A 435 -18.66 12.21 -29.55
CA VAL A 435 -18.21 10.99 -30.24
C VAL A 435 -17.04 10.32 -29.50
N PRO A 436 -15.96 11.03 -29.11
CA PRO A 436 -14.90 10.42 -28.32
C PRO A 436 -15.39 9.95 -26.95
N GLY A 437 -16.31 10.69 -26.33
CA GLY A 437 -16.93 10.31 -25.06
C GLY A 437 -17.69 8.99 -25.17
N LEU A 438 -18.58 8.85 -26.16
CA LEU A 438 -19.34 7.61 -26.38
C LEU A 438 -18.44 6.43 -26.76
N ALA A 439 -17.40 6.66 -27.57
CA ALA A 439 -16.42 5.63 -27.90
C ALA A 439 -15.67 5.14 -26.65
N LEU A 440 -15.25 6.07 -25.76
CA LEU A 440 -14.63 5.72 -24.48
C LEU A 440 -15.59 5.01 -23.53
N LEU A 441 -16.88 5.37 -23.54
CA LEU A 441 -17.90 4.70 -22.75
C LEU A 441 -18.08 3.25 -23.22
N ALA A 442 -18.21 3.04 -24.53
CA ALA A 442 -18.34 1.71 -25.11
C ALA A 442 -17.08 0.85 -24.85
N ALA A 443 -15.89 1.44 -25.01
CA ALA A 443 -14.63 0.77 -24.69
C ALA A 443 -14.51 0.44 -23.20
N GLY A 444 -14.89 1.37 -22.32
CA GLY A 444 -14.89 1.17 -20.86
C GLY A 444 -15.83 0.05 -20.44
N ILE A 445 -17.08 0.07 -20.90
CA ILE A 445 -18.07 -0.99 -20.63
C ILE A 445 -17.55 -2.33 -21.17
N GLY A 446 -17.06 -2.36 -22.42
CA GLY A 446 -16.49 -3.56 -23.02
C GLY A 446 -15.32 -4.13 -22.22
N LEU A 447 -14.41 -3.28 -21.74
CA LEU A 447 -13.27 -3.69 -20.94
C LEU A 447 -13.69 -4.19 -19.54
N THR A 448 -14.67 -3.54 -18.90
CA THR A 448 -15.23 -4.02 -17.63
C THR A 448 -15.90 -5.38 -17.78
N ALA A 449 -16.72 -5.57 -18.83
CA ALA A 449 -17.36 -6.86 -19.11
C ALA A 449 -16.33 -7.94 -19.45
N TYR A 450 -15.29 -7.60 -20.21
CA TYR A 450 -14.18 -8.52 -20.49
C TYR A 450 -13.40 -8.88 -19.22
N SER A 451 -13.20 -7.94 -18.29
CA SER A 451 -12.50 -8.19 -17.04
C SER A 451 -13.19 -9.24 -16.16
N MET A 452 -14.53 -9.35 -16.25
CA MET A 452 -15.29 -10.36 -15.50
C MET A 452 -14.98 -11.78 -15.94
N ASN A 453 -14.58 -11.98 -17.20
CA ASN A 453 -14.20 -13.31 -17.72
C ASN A 453 -12.74 -13.68 -17.41
N GLN A 454 -11.90 -12.69 -17.11
CA GLN A 454 -10.45 -12.87 -16.88
C GLN A 454 -10.06 -12.66 -15.41
N GLU A 455 -11.02 -12.41 -14.53
CA GLU A 455 -10.84 -12.13 -13.10
C GLU A 455 -9.76 -11.06 -12.82
N SER A 456 -9.55 -10.14 -13.77
CA SER A 456 -8.45 -9.18 -13.72
C SER A 456 -8.90 -7.83 -13.14
N LEU A 457 -8.49 -7.57 -11.90
CA LEU A 457 -8.78 -6.31 -11.22
C LEU A 457 -8.18 -5.09 -11.94
N GLN A 458 -7.03 -5.25 -12.59
CA GLN A 458 -6.41 -4.17 -13.36
C GLN A 458 -7.28 -3.75 -14.55
N LEU A 459 -7.81 -4.71 -15.31
CA LEU A 459 -8.71 -4.44 -16.43
C LEU A 459 -10.02 -3.83 -15.96
N LEU A 460 -10.55 -4.29 -14.83
CA LEU A 460 -11.73 -3.71 -14.20
C LEU A 460 -11.48 -2.23 -13.86
N GLY A 461 -10.32 -1.94 -13.25
CA GLY A 461 -9.91 -0.59 -12.90
C GLY A 461 -9.77 0.34 -14.10
N VAL A 462 -9.07 -0.11 -15.16
CA VAL A 462 -8.94 0.65 -16.41
C VAL A 462 -10.31 0.88 -17.05
N GLY A 463 -11.17 -0.14 -17.08
CA GLY A 463 -12.53 -0.03 -17.62
C GLY A 463 -13.36 0.99 -16.84
N GLY A 464 -13.32 0.94 -15.51
CA GLY A 464 -13.98 1.90 -14.62
C GLY A 464 -13.47 3.33 -14.82
N LEU A 465 -12.16 3.52 -14.98
CA LEU A 465 -11.56 4.83 -15.29
C LEU A 465 -12.02 5.37 -16.64
N LEU A 466 -12.09 4.53 -17.67
CA LEU A 466 -12.59 4.91 -19.00
C LEU A 466 -14.05 5.33 -18.95
N VAL A 467 -14.89 4.57 -18.23
CA VAL A 467 -16.29 4.93 -18.00
C VAL A 467 -16.38 6.28 -17.28
N LEU A 468 -15.63 6.48 -16.21
CA LEU A 468 -15.64 7.75 -15.47
C LEU A 468 -15.19 8.93 -16.34
N PHE A 469 -14.11 8.77 -17.10
CA PHE A 469 -13.63 9.81 -18.02
C PHE A 469 -14.64 10.10 -19.14
N SER A 470 -15.32 9.07 -19.65
CA SER A 470 -16.36 9.21 -20.67
C SER A 470 -17.55 10.02 -20.15
N VAL A 471 -18.03 9.73 -18.93
CA VAL A 471 -19.12 10.47 -18.27
C VAL A 471 -18.73 11.93 -18.10
N LEU A 472 -17.49 12.21 -17.70
CA LEU A 472 -16.99 13.57 -17.53
C LEU A 472 -16.90 14.34 -18.87
N MET A 473 -16.50 13.68 -19.96
CA MET A 473 -16.52 14.28 -21.31
C MET A 473 -17.95 14.56 -21.80
N ILE A 474 -18.90 13.68 -21.51
CA ILE A 474 -20.30 13.78 -21.94
C ILE A 474 -21.11 14.71 -20.99
N SER A 475 -20.60 15.01 -19.80
CA SER A 475 -21.29 15.81 -18.77
C SER A 475 -21.98 17.10 -19.26
N PRO A 476 -21.44 17.91 -20.20
CA PRO A 476 -22.12 19.11 -20.68
C PRO A 476 -23.40 18.82 -21.48
N PHE A 477 -23.56 17.60 -22.00
CA PHE A 477 -24.76 17.14 -22.70
C PHE A 477 -25.80 16.56 -21.74
N ILE A 478 -25.35 15.92 -20.66
CA ILE A 478 -26.23 15.34 -19.63
C ILE A 478 -26.84 16.43 -18.76
N ALA A 479 -26.09 17.50 -18.46
CA ALA A 479 -26.52 18.56 -17.54
C ALA A 479 -27.86 19.23 -17.91
N PRO A 480 -28.14 19.63 -19.17
CA PRO A 480 -29.44 20.19 -19.56
C PRO A 480 -30.60 19.20 -19.38
N THR A 481 -30.38 17.92 -19.69
CA THR A 481 -31.38 16.86 -19.59
C THR A 481 -31.69 16.55 -18.13
N VAL A 482 -30.67 16.41 -17.28
CA VAL A 482 -30.83 16.19 -15.83
C VAL A 482 -31.51 17.39 -15.18
N MET A 483 -31.12 18.62 -15.51
CA MET A 483 -31.83 19.82 -15.04
C MET A 483 -33.27 19.89 -15.53
N GLY A 484 -33.57 19.36 -16.72
CA GLY A 484 -34.93 19.23 -17.24
C GLY A 484 -35.78 18.25 -16.42
N VAL A 485 -35.20 17.14 -15.99
CA VAL A 485 -35.87 16.10 -15.16
C VAL A 485 -36.08 16.56 -13.72
N PHE A 486 -35.13 17.28 -13.13
CA PHE A 486 -35.23 17.81 -11.76
C PHE A 486 -35.92 19.18 -11.66
N ARG A 487 -36.23 19.81 -12.79
CA ARG A 487 -36.94 21.09 -12.86
C ARG A 487 -38.26 21.16 -12.05
N PRO A 488 -39.11 20.11 -12.00
CA PRO A 488 -40.30 20.12 -11.15
C PRO A 488 -39.99 20.13 -9.64
N LEU A 489 -38.88 19.51 -9.19
CA LEU A 489 -38.46 19.48 -7.79
C LEU A 489 -37.86 20.80 -7.32
N THR A 490 -37.15 21.52 -8.19
CA THR A 490 -36.57 22.84 -7.88
C THR A 490 -37.59 23.98 -7.79
N ARG A 491 -38.86 23.72 -8.14
CA ARG A 491 -39.95 24.69 -7.94
C ARG A 491 -40.44 24.76 -6.49
N TRP A 492 -39.99 23.84 -5.62
CA TRP A 492 -40.39 23.73 -4.21
C TRP A 492 -39.19 23.93 -3.25
N GLY A 493 -38.31 24.88 -3.54
CA GLY A 493 -37.34 25.41 -2.58
C GLY A 493 -37.62 26.90 -2.34
N PRO A 494 -37.48 27.41 -1.10
CA PRO A 494 -37.75 28.81 -0.76
C PRO A 494 -36.89 29.82 -1.53
#